data_AF-A0A916N4B0-F1
#
_entry.id   AF-A0A916N4B0-F1
#
_cell.length_a   1.000
_cell.length_b   1.000
_cell.length_c   1.000
_cell.angle_alpha   90.00
_cell.angle_beta   90.00
_cell.angle_gamma   90.00
#
_symmetry.space_group_name_H-M   'P 1'
#
loop_
_entity.id
_entity.type
_entity.pdbx_description
1 polymer ?
#
loop_
_entity_poly.entity_id
_entity_poly.type
_entity_poly.pdbx_seq_one_letter_code
_entity_poly.pdbx_strand_id
1 'polypeptide(L)'
;MKQLREIRENEKILIQYLLQLLELDVQNYPLPEMVDEYEGGKMGSISLGGDVDAYAGDLIQVEYIDSDQTPVVITLTRDSHGKLLDLDFWKTDFSRLITYPTPDRLILNKTL
;
A
#
# COMPACT_ATOMS: atom_id res chain seq x y z
N MET A 1 -19.62 -5.05 5.42
CA MET A 1 -19.98 -4.56 4.07
C MET A 1 -18.73 -3.92 3.50
N LYS A 2 -18.33 -4.25 2.27
CA LYS A 2 -17.25 -3.55 1.57
C LYS A 2 -17.66 -2.08 1.44
N GLN A 3 -16.85 -1.17 1.95
CA GLN A 3 -17.16 0.25 1.92
C GLN A 3 -16.19 0.91 0.97
N LEU A 4 -16.61 0.99 -0.29
CA LEU A 4 -15.86 1.72 -1.31
C LEU A 4 -15.83 3.21 -0.95
N ARG A 5 -14.66 3.80 -1.05
CA ARG A 5 -14.45 5.25 -0.94
C ARG A 5 -13.45 5.73 -1.98
N GLU A 6 -13.43 7.03 -2.23
CA GLU A 6 -12.38 7.62 -3.06
C GLU A 6 -11.00 7.35 -2.46
N ILE A 7 -10.04 7.06 -3.33
CA ILE A 7 -8.63 6.98 -2.93
C ILE A 7 -8.14 8.36 -2.46
N ARG A 8 -7.49 8.41 -1.31
CA ARG A 8 -7.02 9.66 -0.71
C ARG A 8 -5.71 10.11 -1.36
N GLU A 9 -5.42 11.40 -1.30
CA GLU A 9 -4.24 11.95 -1.96
C GLU A 9 -2.91 11.41 -1.40
N ASN A 10 -2.83 11.22 -0.07
CA ASN A 10 -1.67 10.61 0.57
C ASN A 10 -1.44 9.14 0.14
N GLU A 11 -2.51 8.39 -0.12
CA GLU A 11 -2.44 7.02 -0.66
C GLU A 11 -1.88 7.02 -2.09
N LYS A 12 -2.37 7.94 -2.95
CA LYS A 12 -1.83 8.10 -4.31
C LYS A 12 -0.36 8.46 -4.30
N ILE A 13 0.03 9.46 -3.49
CA ILE A 13 1.42 9.91 -3.35
C ILE A 13 2.31 8.75 -2.93
N LEU A 14 1.88 7.96 -1.93
CA LEU A 14 2.63 6.80 -1.47
C LEU A 14 2.79 5.75 -2.56
N ILE A 15 1.71 5.34 -3.23
CA ILE A 15 1.78 4.32 -4.28
C ILE A 15 2.66 4.78 -5.45
N GLN A 16 2.51 6.03 -5.89
CA GLN A 16 3.33 6.59 -6.96
C GLN A 16 4.82 6.61 -6.59
N TYR A 17 5.15 6.98 -5.35
CA TYR A 17 6.51 6.93 -4.86
C TYR A 17 7.08 5.51 -4.84
N LEU A 18 6.30 4.53 -4.37
CA LEU A 18 6.70 3.12 -4.37
C LEU A 18 6.96 2.58 -5.79
N LEU A 19 6.13 2.96 -6.77
CA LEU A 19 6.35 2.62 -8.18
C LEU A 19 7.62 3.28 -8.75
N GLN A 20 7.89 4.53 -8.39
CA GLN A 20 9.11 5.24 -8.81
C GLN A 20 10.38 4.59 -8.27
N LEU A 21 10.36 4.06 -7.04
CA LEU A 21 11.50 3.32 -6.47
C LEU A 21 11.85 2.05 -7.26
N LEU A 22 10.87 1.47 -7.97
CA LEU A 22 11.05 0.32 -8.84
C LEU A 22 11.37 0.70 -10.29
N GLU A 23 11.55 2.00 -10.58
CA GLU A 23 11.71 2.54 -11.94
C GLU A 23 10.53 2.17 -12.87
N LEU A 24 9.34 1.94 -12.31
CA LEU A 24 8.13 1.62 -13.07
C LEU A 24 7.41 2.91 -13.49
N ASP A 25 6.97 2.93 -14.75
CA ASP A 25 6.14 4.04 -15.25
C ASP A 25 4.73 3.95 -14.67
N VAL A 26 4.33 4.98 -13.92
CA VAL A 26 3.01 5.12 -13.29
C VAL A 26 1.88 5.05 -14.33
N GLN A 27 2.12 5.41 -15.59
CA GLN A 27 1.13 5.28 -16.67
C GLN A 27 0.73 3.83 -16.95
N ASN A 28 1.61 2.86 -16.65
CA ASN A 28 1.32 1.42 -16.79
C ASN A 28 0.59 0.85 -15.57
N TYR A 29 0.46 1.62 -14.48
CA TYR A 29 -0.18 1.24 -13.22
C TYR A 29 -1.24 2.28 -12.84
N PRO A 30 -2.35 2.36 -13.60
CA PRO A 30 -3.41 3.32 -13.31
C PRO A 30 -3.99 3.07 -11.92
N LEU A 31 -4.10 4.13 -11.12
CA LEU A 31 -4.75 4.06 -9.81
C LEU A 31 -6.28 4.05 -9.99
N PRO A 32 -7.01 3.24 -9.22
CA PRO A 32 -8.47 3.28 -9.24
C PRO A 32 -8.98 4.59 -8.62
N GLU A 33 -10.18 5.03 -9.02
CA GLU A 33 -10.85 6.16 -8.37
C GLU A 33 -11.39 5.77 -6.98
N MET A 34 -11.79 4.51 -6.83
CA MET A 34 -12.42 3.96 -5.62
C MET A 34 -11.60 2.78 -5.08
N VAL A 35 -11.45 2.72 -3.76
CA VAL A 35 -10.73 1.67 -3.03
C VAL A 35 -11.61 1.11 -1.92
N ASP A 36 -11.35 -0.15 -1.55
CA ASP A 36 -11.99 -0.81 -0.40
C ASP A 36 -11.01 -0.85 0.77
N GLU A 37 -11.43 -0.39 1.95
CA GLU A 37 -10.58 -0.45 3.14
C GLU A 37 -10.65 -1.82 3.80
N TYR A 38 -9.48 -2.42 4.06
CA TYR A 38 -9.44 -3.60 4.90
C TYR A 38 -9.61 -3.23 6.37
N GLU A 39 -10.24 -4.13 7.13
CA GLU A 39 -10.45 -4.02 8.57
C GLU A 39 -11.15 -2.72 9.03
N GLY A 40 -11.92 -2.08 8.13
CA GLY A 40 -12.55 -0.78 8.37
C GLY A 40 -11.55 0.37 8.51
N GLY A 41 -10.43 0.30 7.79
CA GLY A 41 -9.41 1.36 7.73
C GLY A 41 -8.48 1.42 8.93
N LYS A 42 -8.52 0.43 9.84
CA LYS A 42 -7.74 0.43 11.08
C LYS A 42 -6.23 0.40 10.85
N MET A 43 -5.77 -0.41 9.89
CA MET A 43 -4.34 -0.58 9.59
C MET A 43 -3.85 0.35 8.48
N GLY A 44 -4.76 0.94 7.70
CA GLY A 44 -4.43 1.73 6.51
C GLY A 44 -4.36 0.90 5.22
N SER A 45 -4.54 -0.42 5.29
CA SER A 45 -4.55 -1.30 4.12
C SER A 45 -5.77 -1.07 3.23
N ILE A 46 -5.56 -1.07 1.91
CA ILE A 46 -6.60 -0.86 0.90
C ILE A 46 -6.45 -1.83 -0.27
N SER A 47 -7.59 -2.28 -0.81
CA SER A 47 -7.65 -2.94 -2.10
C SER A 47 -7.68 -1.90 -3.23
N LEU A 48 -6.86 -2.12 -4.24
CA LEU A 48 -6.74 -1.29 -5.45
C LEU A 48 -7.57 -1.83 -6.63
N GLY A 49 -8.41 -2.86 -6.38
CA GLY A 49 -9.38 -3.37 -7.35
C GLY A 49 -8.83 -4.38 -8.36
N GLY A 50 -7.61 -4.88 -8.13
CA GLY A 50 -7.08 -6.05 -8.84
C GLY A 50 -7.86 -7.33 -8.54
N ASP A 51 -7.57 -8.40 -9.29
CA ASP A 51 -8.21 -9.70 -9.07
C ASP A 51 -7.57 -10.42 -7.86
N VAL A 52 -8.32 -10.50 -6.76
CA VAL A 52 -7.90 -11.09 -5.48
C VAL A 52 -7.57 -12.58 -5.62
N ASP A 53 -8.26 -13.31 -6.50
CA ASP A 53 -7.98 -14.73 -6.73
C ASP A 53 -6.71 -14.93 -7.58
N ALA A 54 -6.15 -13.85 -8.13
CA ALA A 54 -5.03 -13.85 -9.06
C ALA A 54 -3.77 -13.17 -8.50
N TYR A 55 -3.59 -13.11 -7.18
CA TYR A 55 -2.35 -12.61 -6.56
C TYR A 55 -1.10 -13.21 -7.23
N ALA A 56 -0.16 -12.35 -7.63
CA ALA A 56 1.04 -12.75 -8.37
C ALA A 56 2.35 -12.23 -7.77
N GLY A 57 2.32 -11.73 -6.53
CA GLY A 57 3.49 -11.35 -5.77
C GLY A 57 3.53 -9.89 -5.37
N ASP A 58 4.53 -9.59 -4.55
CA ASP A 58 4.83 -8.26 -4.04
C ASP A 58 5.67 -7.51 -5.08
N LEU A 59 5.29 -6.26 -5.38
CA LEU A 59 6.10 -5.35 -6.18
C LEU A 59 7.25 -4.78 -5.35
N ILE A 60 6.94 -4.31 -4.14
CA ILE A 60 7.91 -3.75 -3.19
C ILE A 60 7.39 -3.86 -1.76
N GLN A 61 8.33 -4.04 -0.84
CA GLN A 61 8.10 -3.96 0.59
C GLN A 61 9.01 -2.90 1.20
N VAL A 62 8.45 -2.03 2.03
CA VAL A 62 9.15 -0.98 2.78
C VAL A 62 8.71 -1.00 4.23
N GLU A 63 9.49 -0.35 5.09
CA GLU A 63 9.18 -0.18 6.50
C GLU A 63 8.84 1.27 6.84
N TYR A 64 8.08 1.46 7.91
CA TYR A 64 7.72 2.76 8.47
C TYR A 64 7.62 2.64 9.98
N ILE A 65 8.03 3.68 10.71
CA ILE A 65 7.83 3.77 12.17
C ILE A 65 6.67 4.72 12.43
N ASP A 66 5.57 4.17 12.97
CA ASP A 66 4.37 4.94 13.33
C ASP A 66 4.66 5.90 14.50
N SER A 67 3.75 6.85 14.76
CA SER A 67 3.93 7.88 15.78
C SER A 67 4.00 7.36 17.22
N ASP A 68 3.65 6.09 17.46
CA ASP A 68 3.84 5.40 18.73
C ASP A 68 5.10 4.53 18.78
N GLN A 69 6.03 4.75 17.85
CA GLN A 69 7.30 4.02 17.72
C GLN A 69 7.17 2.55 17.34
N THR A 70 5.99 2.10 16.90
CA THR A 70 5.78 0.72 16.48
C THR A 70 6.11 0.56 14.99
N PRO A 71 6.92 -0.46 14.61
CA PRO A 71 7.19 -0.76 13.22
C PRO A 71 5.95 -1.22 12.45
N VAL A 72 5.85 -0.74 11.22
CA VAL A 72 4.83 -1.08 10.22
C VAL A 72 5.55 -1.55 8.95
N VAL A 73 5.16 -2.72 8.45
CA VAL A 73 5.57 -3.21 7.13
C VAL A 73 4.50 -2.78 6.12
N ILE A 74 4.92 -2.18 5.01
CA ILE A 74 4.02 -1.73 3.93
C ILE A 74 4.40 -2.50 2.67
N THR A 75 3.42 -3.14 2.04
CA THR A 75 3.63 -3.95 0.82
C THR A 75 2.68 -3.50 -0.28
N LEU A 76 3.22 -3.18 -1.46
CA LEU A 76 2.44 -2.96 -2.67
C LEU A 76 2.46 -4.24 -3.50
N THR A 77 1.30 -4.76 -3.87
CA THR A 77 1.18 -6.07 -4.55
C THR A 77 0.58 -5.93 -5.95
N ARG A 78 0.70 -6.99 -6.74
CA ARG A 78 0.06 -7.09 -8.07
C ARG A 78 -0.67 -8.41 -8.29
N ASP A 79 -1.62 -8.38 -9.22
CA ASP A 79 -2.25 -9.58 -9.74
C ASP A 79 -1.48 -10.15 -10.96
N SER A 80 -1.91 -11.33 -11.43
CA SER A 80 -1.29 -12.05 -12.56
C SER A 80 -1.51 -11.37 -13.91
N HIS A 81 -2.39 -10.37 -13.97
CA HIS A 81 -2.58 -9.49 -15.12
C HIS A 81 -1.68 -8.26 -15.08
N GLY A 82 -0.85 -8.13 -14.04
CA GLY A 82 0.07 -7.02 -13.85
C GLY A 82 -0.58 -5.75 -13.29
N LYS A 83 -1.83 -5.81 -12.82
CA LYS A 83 -2.51 -4.67 -12.18
C LYS A 83 -2.14 -4.59 -10.72
N LEU A 84 -2.20 -3.38 -10.15
CA LEU A 84 -2.09 -3.19 -8.72
C LEU A 84 -3.24 -3.92 -8.01
N LEU A 85 -2.90 -4.65 -6.95
CA LEU A 85 -3.86 -5.47 -6.23
C LEU A 85 -4.17 -4.85 -4.87
N ASP A 86 -3.18 -4.77 -3.98
CA ASP A 86 -3.33 -4.23 -2.63
C ASP A 86 -2.18 -3.30 -2.25
N LEU A 87 -2.48 -2.36 -1.36
CA LEU A 87 -1.48 -1.66 -0.56
C LEU A 87 -1.73 -2.05 0.90
N ASP A 88 -0.93 -2.99 1.40
CA ASP A 88 -1.11 -3.59 2.72
C ASP A 88 -0.20 -2.98 3.76
N PHE A 89 -0.75 -2.77 4.95
CA PHE A 89 -0.07 -2.28 6.14
C PHE A 89 -0.15 -3.34 7.24
N TRP A 90 1.00 -3.68 7.79
CA TRP A 90 1.09 -4.62 8.90
C TRP A 90 1.90 -4.03 10.04
N LYS A 91 1.18 -3.56 11.07
CA LYS A 91 1.81 -3.08 12.29
C LYS A 91 2.17 -4.27 13.17
N THR A 92 3.42 -4.31 13.64
CA THR A 92 3.99 -5.49 14.32
C THR A 92 3.27 -5.88 15.62
N ASP A 93 2.54 -4.96 16.24
CA ASP A 93 1.76 -5.19 17.47
C ASP A 93 0.23 -5.30 17.23
N PHE A 94 -0.22 -5.26 15.97
CA PHE A 94 -1.64 -5.31 15.59
C PHE A 94 -2.50 -4.15 16.15
N SER A 95 -1.88 -3.08 16.65
CA SER A 95 -2.60 -1.86 16.99
C SER A 95 -2.97 -1.10 15.71
N ARG A 96 -3.96 -0.20 15.80
CA ARG A 96 -4.34 0.63 14.64
C ARG A 96 -3.19 1.53 14.20
N LEU A 97 -3.13 1.85 12.92
CA LEU A 97 -2.26 2.90 12.40
C LEU A 97 -2.72 4.26 12.95
N ILE A 98 -1.79 5.04 13.50
CA ILE A 98 -2.07 6.36 14.07
C ILE A 98 -1.81 7.46 13.06
N THR A 99 -0.65 7.41 12.40
CA THR A 99 -0.24 8.40 11.42
C THR A 99 0.07 7.72 10.09
N TYR A 100 -0.61 8.14 9.02
CA TYR A 100 -0.34 7.64 7.69
C TYR A 100 1.06 8.07 7.22
N PRO A 101 1.87 7.18 6.63
CA PRO A 101 3.25 7.49 6.25
C PRO A 101 3.31 8.47 5.07
N THR A 102 4.42 9.19 5.01
CA THR A 102 4.83 9.99 3.85
C THR A 102 6.10 9.38 3.25
N PRO A 103 6.39 9.60 1.95
CA PRO A 103 7.57 9.06 1.28
C PRO A 103 8.90 9.24 2.02
N ASP A 104 9.11 10.42 2.62
CA ASP A 104 10.32 10.78 3.36
C ASP A 104 10.50 10.03 4.70
N ARG A 105 9.45 9.36 5.19
CA ARG A 105 9.47 8.58 6.43
C ARG A 105 9.58 7.08 6.20
N LEU A 106 9.66 6.63 4.95
CA LEU A 106 9.86 5.23 4.61
C LEU A 106 11.31 4.82 4.84
N ILE A 107 11.48 3.62 5.37
CA ILE A 107 12.75 2.93 5.56
C ILE A 107 12.83 1.89 4.44
N LEU A 108 13.79 2.06 3.54
CA LEU A 108 13.99 1.16 2.42
C LEU A 108 14.83 -0.04 2.84
N ASN A 109 14.26 -1.23 2.72
CA ASN A 109 15.00 -2.46 2.92
C ASN A 109 15.94 -2.65 1.72
N LYS A 110 17.25 -2.55 1.95
CA LYS A 110 18.26 -2.86 0.95
C LYS A 110 18.29 -4.38 0.75
N THR A 111 17.39 -4.90 -0.07
CA THR A 111 17.55 -6.24 -0.61
C THR A 111 17.66 -6.11 -2.12
N LEU A 112 18.90 -6.21 -2.58
CA LEU A 112 19.31 -6.30 -4.00
C LEU A 112 18.86 -7.62 -4.60
#